data_AF-E6KMV7-F1
#
_entry.id   AF-E6KMV7-F1
#
_cell.length_a   1.000
_cell.length_b   1.000
_cell.length_c   1.000
_cell.angle_alpha   90.00
_cell.angle_beta   90.00
_cell.angle_gamma   90.00
#
_symmetry.space_group_name_H-M   'P 1'
#
loop_
_entity.id
_entity.type
_entity.pdbx_description
1 polymer ?
#
loop_
_entity_poly.entity_id
_entity_poly.type
_entity_poly.pdbx_seq_one_letter_code
_entity_poly.pdbx_strand_id
1 'polypeptide(L)'
;MKINEGITLALLIWNLLIFLIYGIDKSKARRGAWRIPEKILLILALTCGGFGAWLAGIIFHHKTRKWYFKTVWFLGMVTTLVALYFIWR
;
A
#
# COMPACT_ATOMS: atom_id res chain seq x y z
N MET A 1 -18.21 10.49 -15.91
CA MET A 1 -16.86 10.54 -15.31
C MET A 1 -15.85 10.77 -16.41
N LYS A 2 -15.00 11.78 -16.25
CA LYS A 2 -13.82 11.92 -17.10
C LYS A 2 -12.89 10.73 -16.85
N ILE A 3 -12.12 10.32 -17.85
CA ILE A 3 -11.18 9.19 -17.73
C ILE A 3 -10.24 9.39 -16.53
N ASN A 4 -9.78 10.62 -16.31
CA ASN A 4 -8.87 11.00 -15.21
C ASN A 4 -9.51 10.78 -13.82
N GLU A 5 -10.81 11.06 -13.68
CA GLU A 5 -11.57 10.83 -12.44
C GLU A 5 -11.70 9.33 -12.17
N GLY A 6 -11.96 8.53 -13.21
CA GLY A 6 -12.03 7.07 -13.10
C GLY A 6 -10.72 6.44 -12.65
N ILE A 7 -9.59 6.86 -13.23
CA ILE A 7 -8.27 6.36 -12.85
C ILE A 7 -7.93 6.78 -11.40
N THR A 8 -8.26 8.01 -11.02
CA THR A 8 -8.05 8.50 -9.65
C THR A 8 -8.85 7.69 -8.63
N LEU A 9 -10.11 7.37 -8.94
CA LEU A 9 -10.95 6.53 -8.09
C LEU A 9 -10.38 5.09 -7.98
N ALA A 10 -9.90 4.52 -9.08
CA ALA A 10 -9.26 3.21 -9.07
C ALA A 10 -8.01 3.18 -8.19
N LEU A 11 -7.18 4.23 -8.23
CA LEU A 11 -6.01 4.37 -7.35
C LEU A 11 -6.38 4.47 -5.87
N LEU A 12 -7.47 5.15 -5.54
CA LEU A 12 -7.98 5.23 -4.17
C LEU A 12 -8.45 3.86 -3.67
N ILE A 13 -9.24 3.15 -4.47
CA ILE A 13 -9.70 1.78 -4.15
C ILE A 13 -8.50 0.84 -3.99
N TRP A 14 -7.51 0.96 -4.86
CA TRP A 14 -6.28 0.17 -4.78
C TRP A 14 -5.51 0.38 -3.47
N ASN A 15 -5.37 1.63 -3.01
CA ASN A 15 -4.75 1.93 -1.72
C ASN A 15 -5.56 1.37 -0.55
N LEU A 16 -6.90 1.41 -0.64
CA LEU A 16 -7.78 0.80 0.36
C LEU A 16 -7.59 -0.72 0.43
N LEU A 17 -7.50 -1.40 -0.72
CA LEU A 17 -7.25 -2.84 -0.78
C LEU A 17 -5.90 -3.21 -0.14
N ILE A 18 -4.85 -2.45 -0.43
CA ILE A 18 -3.52 -2.69 0.16
C ILE A 18 -3.54 -2.49 1.66
N PHE A 19 -4.25 -1.46 2.13
CA PHE A 19 -4.45 -1.24 3.56
C PHE A 19 -5.08 -2.46 4.24
N LEU A 20 -6.15 -3.02 3.64
CA LEU A 20 -6.81 -4.22 4.13
C LEU A 20 -5.90 -5.45 4.11
N ILE A 21 -5.11 -5.65 3.06
CA ILE A 21 -4.16 -6.77 2.96
C ILE A 21 -3.14 -6.74 4.10
N TYR A 22 -2.59 -5.57 4.42
CA TYR A 22 -1.68 -5.41 5.56
C TYR A 22 -2.37 -5.67 6.90
N GLY A 23 -3.61 -5.22 7.06
CA GLY A 23 -4.44 -5.53 8.24
C GLY A 23 -4.72 -7.02 8.38
N ILE A 24 -5.01 -7.71 7.28
CA ILE A 24 -5.22 -9.15 7.24
C ILE A 24 -3.94 -9.89 7.61
N ASP A 25 -2.76 -9.47 7.13
CA ASP A 25 -1.50 -10.10 7.55
C ASP A 25 -1.27 -9.95 9.06
N LYS A 26 -1.58 -8.78 9.63
CA LYS A 26 -1.52 -8.59 11.10
C LYS A 26 -2.51 -9.50 11.83
N SER A 27 -3.73 -9.64 11.32
CA SER A 27 -4.74 -10.54 11.90
C SER A 27 -4.28 -12.00 11.87
N LYS A 28 -3.75 -12.46 10.72
CA LYS A 28 -3.18 -13.80 10.55
C LYS A 28 -2.02 -14.05 11.51
N ALA A 29 -1.15 -13.05 11.72
CA ALA A 29 -0.07 -13.14 12.69
C ALA A 29 -0.57 -13.34 14.13
N ARG A 30 -1.68 -12.71 14.52
CA ARG A 30 -2.30 -12.89 15.86
C ARG A 30 -2.98 -14.24 16.02
N ARG A 31 -3.53 -14.80 14.94
CA ARG A 31 -4.26 -16.08 14.95
C ARG A 31 -3.36 -17.31 14.69
N GLY A 32 -2.04 -17.12 14.55
CA GLY A 32 -1.10 -18.20 14.21
C GLY A 32 -1.32 -18.79 12.81
N ALA A 33 -2.04 -18.09 11.93
CA ALA A 33 -2.33 -18.56 10.57
C ALA A 33 -1.18 -18.27 9.61
N TRP A 34 -1.19 -18.93 8.44
CA TRP A 34 -0.20 -18.72 7.38
C TRP A 34 -0.13 -17.25 6.96
N ARG A 35 1.06 -16.65 7.08
CA ARG A 35 1.30 -15.22 6.80
C ARG A 35 1.53 -14.96 5.32
N ILE A 36 1.25 -13.73 4.90
CA ILE A 36 1.52 -13.29 3.53
C ILE A 36 3.03 -13.09 3.38
N PRO A 37 3.65 -13.63 2.31
CA PRO A 37 5.07 -13.40 2.03
C PRO A 37 5.41 -11.92 1.97
N GLU A 38 6.52 -11.52 2.60
CA GLU A 38 6.95 -10.11 2.64
C GLU A 38 7.15 -9.52 1.25
N LYS A 39 7.65 -10.32 0.31
CA LYS A 39 7.85 -9.91 -1.10
C LYS A 39 6.55 -9.39 -1.72
N ILE A 40 5.42 -10.05 -1.46
CA ILE A 40 4.11 -9.63 -1.99
C ILE A 40 3.70 -8.29 -1.39
N LEU A 41 3.85 -8.13 -0.07
CA LEU A 41 3.52 -6.87 0.62
C LEU A 41 4.36 -5.69 0.12
N LEU A 42 5.64 -5.93 -0.20
CA LEU A 42 6.54 -4.92 -0.76
C LEU A 42 6.18 -4.58 -2.21
N ILE A 43 5.92 -5.59 -3.05
CA ILE A 43 5.51 -5.37 -4.45
C ILE A 43 4.21 -4.55 -4.51
N LEU A 44 3.20 -4.93 -3.73
CA LEU A 44 1.92 -4.21 -3.67
C LEU A 44 2.12 -2.74 -3.26
N ALA A 45 2.93 -2.49 -2.24
CA ALA A 45 3.23 -1.12 -1.82
C ALA A 45 3.93 -0.31 -2.93
N LEU A 46 4.82 -0.94 -3.70
CA LEU A 46 5.56 -0.29 -4.79
C LEU A 46 4.66 0.07 -5.99
N THR A 47 3.64 -0.74 -6.27
CA THR A 47 2.67 -0.53 -7.36
C THR A 47 1.61 0.52 -6.97
N CYS A 48 2.02 1.77 -6.76
CA CYS A 48 1.15 2.90 -6.41
C CYS A 48 0.30 2.70 -5.14
N GLY A 49 0.76 1.83 -4.24
CA GLY A 49 0.09 1.45 -3.00
C GLY A 49 0.71 2.01 -1.74
N GLY A 50 1.68 2.92 -1.87
CA GLY A 50 2.52 3.35 -0.75
C GLY A 50 1.74 4.03 0.36
N PHE A 51 0.71 4.81 0.03
CA PHE A 51 -0.14 5.47 1.03
C PHE A 51 -0.92 4.45 1.85
N GLY A 52 -1.59 3.49 1.21
CA GLY A 52 -2.32 2.41 1.88
C GLY A 52 -1.41 1.54 2.74
N ALA A 53 -0.24 1.17 2.23
CA ALA A 53 0.74 0.35 2.93
C ALA A 53 1.35 1.07 4.15
N TRP A 54 1.67 2.36 4.02
CA TRP A 54 2.20 3.18 5.11
C TRP A 54 1.18 3.38 6.23
N LEU A 55 -0.06 3.75 5.85
CA LEU A 55 -1.14 3.99 6.80
C LEU A 55 -1.46 2.70 7.57
N ALA A 56 -1.51 1.55 6.88
CA ALA A 56 -1.64 0.26 7.52
C ALA A 56 -0.43 -0.10 8.40
N GLY A 57 0.78 0.20 7.93
CA GLY A 57 2.02 0.02 8.68
C GLY A 57 2.00 0.74 10.03
N ILE A 58 1.55 1.99 10.05
CA ILE A 58 1.41 2.81 11.25
C ILE A 58 0.27 2.28 12.13
N ILE A 59 -0.95 2.13 11.61
CA ILE A 59 -2.12 1.74 12.42
C ILE A 59 -1.95 0.34 13.03
N PHE A 60 -1.48 -0.63 12.27
CA PHE A 60 -1.33 -2.01 12.76
C PHE A 60 0.02 -2.26 13.45
N HIS A 61 0.86 -1.22 13.56
CA HIS A 61 2.27 -1.31 13.99
C HIS A 61 2.95 -2.52 13.35
N HIS A 62 2.78 -2.62 12.03
CA HIS A 62 3.14 -3.79 11.26
C HIS A 62 4.51 -3.59 10.61
N LYS A 63 5.52 -4.33 11.07
CA LYS A 63 6.88 -4.34 10.50
C LYS A 63 7.54 -2.96 10.39
N THR A 64 7.16 -2.02 11.26
CA THR A 64 7.73 -0.67 11.37
C THR A 64 9.19 -0.62 11.82
N ARG A 65 9.74 -1.73 12.33
CA ARG A 65 11.17 -1.84 12.68
C ARG A 65 12.07 -2.20 11.48
N LYS A 66 11.49 -2.66 10.37
CA LYS A 66 12.26 -3.06 9.18
C LYS A 66 12.44 -1.86 8.26
N TRP A 67 13.68 -1.42 8.08
CA TRP A 67 14.00 -0.22 7.29
C TRP A 67 13.48 -0.31 5.85
N TYR A 68 13.63 -1.48 5.21
CA TYR A 68 13.21 -1.68 3.82
C TYR A 68 11.69 -1.59 3.61
N PHE A 69 10.87 -1.87 4.64
CA PHE A 69 9.42 -1.63 4.55
C PHE A 69 9.11 -0.13 4.47
N LYS A 70 9.78 0.70 5.29
CA LYS A 70 9.60 2.16 5.24
C LYS A 70 10.05 2.73 3.90
N THR A 71 11.19 2.27 3.39
CA THR A 71 11.72 2.71 2.08
C THR A 71 10.73 2.38 0.97
N VAL A 72 10.19 1.16 0.93
CA VAL A 72 9.24 0.76 -0.12
C VAL A 72 7.91 1.49 0.02
N TRP A 73 7.42 1.76 1.23
CA TRP A 73 6.24 2.60 1.41
C TRP A 73 6.44 4.02 0.88
N PHE A 74 7.60 4.61 1.18
CA PHE A 74 7.96 5.94 0.68
C PHE A 74 8.07 5.95 -0.86
N LEU A 75 8.78 5.00 -1.44
CA LEU A 75 8.88 4.85 -2.90
C LEU A 75 7.48 4.66 -3.53
N GLY A 76 6.63 3.87 -2.91
CA GLY A 76 5.25 3.66 -3.34
C GLY A 76 4.39 4.93 -3.30
N MET A 77 4.62 5.84 -2.35
CA MET A 77 3.93 7.14 -2.33
C MET A 77 4.42 8.03 -3.47
N VAL A 78 5.73 8.07 -3.69
CA VAL A 78 6.34 8.83 -4.79
C VAL A 78 5.78 8.36 -6.13
N THR A 79 5.68 7.04 -6.36
CA THR A 79 5.09 6.50 -7.59
C THR A 79 3.62 6.88 -7.74
N THR A 80 2.83 6.85 -6.66
CA THR A 80 1.43 7.34 -6.70
C THR A 80 1.34 8.83 -7.05
N LEU A 81 2.17 9.69 -6.46
CA LEU A 81 2.16 11.13 -6.73
C LEU A 81 2.56 11.44 -8.17
N VAL A 82 3.60 10.76 -8.68
CA VAL A 82 4.03 10.89 -10.07
C VAL A 82 2.91 10.45 -11.02
N ALA A 83 2.26 9.32 -10.75
CA ALA A 83 1.12 8.86 -11.55
C ALA A 83 -0.03 9.88 -11.56
N LEU A 84 -0.38 10.44 -10.40
CA LEU A 84 -1.40 11.49 -10.30
C LEU A 84 -0.99 12.74 -11.09
N TYR A 85 0.26 13.19 -11.01
CA TYR A 85 0.74 14.32 -11.80
C TYR A 85 0.57 14.09 -13.30
N PHE A 86 0.92 12.90 -13.81
CA PHE A 86 0.74 12.58 -15.24
C PHE A 86 -0.73 12.46 -15.67
N ILE A 87 -1.63 12.05 -14.78
CA ILE A 87 -3.07 11.94 -15.07
C ILE A 87 -3.75 13.32 -15.16
N TRP A 88 -3.28 14.28 -14.36
CA TRP A 88 -3.88 15.61 -14.22
C TRP A 88 -3.14 16.72 -14.98
N ARG A 89 -2.03 16.39 -15.65
CA ARG A 89 -1.33 17.25 -16.61
C ARG A 89 -2.07 17.32 -17.93
#